data_AF-A0A967PCQ3-F1
#
_entry.id   AF-A0A967PCQ3-F1
#
_cell.length_a   1.000
_cell.length_b   1.000
_cell.length_c   1.000
_cell.angle_alpha   90.00
_cell.angle_beta   90.00
_cell.angle_gamma   90.00
#
_symmetry.space_group_name_H-M   'P 1'
#
loop_
_entity.id
_entity.type
_entity.pdbx_description
1 polymer ?
#
loop_
_entity_poly.entity_id
_entity_poly.type
_entity_poly.pdbx_seq_one_letter_code
_entity_poly.pdbx_strand_id
1 'polypeptide(L)' 'ARKDVRVGDTVRVQRAGDVIPDVVERIKQPGRPREDPFEMPGRCPSCGAETVSRGPLDFCPNALGCPAQLRGRIQHFASR' A
#
# COMPACT_ATOMS: atom_id res chain seq x y z
N ALA A 1 -5.02 -4.95 11.08
CA ALA A 1 -4.96 -5.36 9.65
C ALA A 1 -5.39 -6.82 9.50
N ARG A 2 -6.34 -7.15 8.61
CA ARG A 2 -6.96 -8.49 8.54
C ARG A 2 -5.98 -9.66 8.28
N LYS A 3 -4.87 -9.42 7.57
CA LYS A 3 -3.89 -10.46 7.16
C LYS A 3 -2.62 -10.53 8.05
N ASP A 4 -2.39 -9.56 8.95
CA ASP A 4 -1.19 -9.43 9.82
C ASP A 4 0.14 -9.79 9.10
N VAL A 5 0.33 -9.27 7.90
CA VAL A 5 1.57 -9.44 7.12
C VAL A 5 2.58 -8.40 7.56
N ARG A 6 3.83 -8.83 7.75
CA ARG A 6 4.96 -7.97 8.12
C ARG A 6 6.13 -8.19 7.17
N VAL A 7 7.07 -7.25 7.15
CA VAL A 7 8.28 -7.37 6.33
C VAL A 7 9.03 -8.65 6.73
N GLY A 8 9.45 -9.42 5.73
CA GLY A 8 10.16 -10.69 5.91
C GLY A 8 9.29 -11.93 6.14
N ASP A 9 7.98 -11.78 6.34
CA ASP A 9 7.05 -12.92 6.46
C ASP A 9 7.01 -13.75 5.16
N THR A 10 6.93 -15.07 5.28
CA THR A 10 6.58 -15.94 4.15
C THR A 10 5.06 -15.95 3.98
N VAL A 11 4.59 -15.76 2.75
CA VAL A 11 3.17 -15.62 2.43
C VAL A 11 2.74 -16.58 1.33
N ARG A 12 1.46 -16.96 1.36
CA ARG A 12 0.81 -17.63 0.24
C ARG A 12 0.30 -16.57 -0.74
N VAL A 13 0.75 -16.66 -1.99
CA VAL A 13 0.29 -15.80 -3.09
C VAL A 13 -0.63 -16.63 -3.99
N GLN A 14 -1.75 -16.07 -4.39
CA GLN A 14 -2.63 -16.66 -5.40
C GLN A 14 -2.80 -15.69 -6.57
N ARG A 15 -3.11 -16.22 -7.75
CA ARG A 15 -3.50 -15.40 -8.90
C ARG A 15 -4.99 -15.05 -8.77
N ALA A 16 -5.33 -13.78 -8.58
CA ALA A 16 -6.72 -13.34 -8.57
C ALA A 16 -7.20 -13.15 -10.01
N GLY A 17 -7.84 -14.19 -10.56
CA GLY A 17 -8.11 -14.26 -12.00
C GLY A 17 -6.81 -14.39 -12.79
N ASP A 18 -6.68 -13.64 -13.90
CA ASP A 18 -5.53 -13.77 -14.80
C ASP A 18 -4.47 -12.64 -14.70
N VAL A 19 -4.62 -11.64 -13.83
CA VAL A 19 -3.81 -10.40 -13.93
C VAL A 19 -2.95 -10.10 -12.71
N ILE A 20 -3.54 -9.84 -11.54
CA ILE A 20 -2.81 -9.33 -10.37
C ILE A 20 -2.75 -10.40 -9.28
N PRO A 21 -1.56 -10.79 -8.79
CA PRO A 21 -1.44 -11.68 -7.64
C PRO A 21 -1.94 -11.03 -6.34
N ASP A 22 -2.63 -11.79 -5.49
CA ASP A 22 -3.02 -11.37 -4.14
C ASP A 22 -2.33 -12.22 -3.07
N VAL A 23 -1.94 -11.56 -1.97
CA VAL A 23 -1.40 -12.22 -0.77
C VAL A 23 -2.57 -12.74 0.05
N VAL A 24 -2.77 -14.06 0.10
CA VAL A 24 -3.95 -14.65 0.78
C VAL A 24 -3.80 -14.60 2.29
N GLU A 25 -2.67 -15.11 2.77
CA GLU A 25 -2.38 -15.30 4.19
C GLU A 25 -0.88 -15.42 4.43
N ARG A 26 -0.47 -15.18 5.67
CA ARG A 26 0.87 -15.49 6.15
C ARG A 26 0.98 -16.98 6.48
N ILE A 27 2.12 -17.58 6.14
CA ILE A 27 2.51 -18.91 6.62
C ILE A 27 3.15 -18.76 8.00
N LYS A 28 2.51 -19.32 9.04
CA LYS A 28 3.05 -19.28 10.41
C LYS A 28 4.35 -20.08 10.51
N GLN A 29 5.40 -19.46 11.03
CA GLN A 29 6.70 -20.07 11.29
C GLN A 29 7.03 -19.93 12.78
N PRO A 30 6.70 -20.93 13.61
CA PRO A 30 7.00 -20.90 15.04
C PRO A 30 8.50 -20.69 15.29
N GLY A 31 8.84 -19.85 16.27
CA GLY A 31 10.23 -19.59 16.66
C GLY A 31 11.01 -18.61 15.78
N ARG A 32 10.43 -18.11 14.68
CA ARG A 32 11.07 -17.06 13.86
C ARG A 32 10.74 -15.66 14.42
N PRO A 33 11.73 -14.80 14.68
CA PRO A 33 11.46 -13.41 15.04
C PRO A 33 10.74 -12.69 13.91
N ARG A 34 9.85 -11.76 14.27
CA ARG A 34 9.05 -10.98 13.32
C ARG A 34 9.34 -9.50 13.50
N GLU A 35 9.34 -8.78 12.39
CA GLU A 35 9.38 -7.32 12.39
C GLU A 35 8.12 -6.73 13.04
N ASP A 36 8.16 -5.42 13.26
CA ASP A 36 7.01 -4.66 13.73
C ASP A 36 5.85 -4.66 12.71
N PRO A 37 4.60 -4.49 13.16
CA PRO A 37 3.48 -4.30 12.26
C PRO A 37 3.72 -3.14 11.28
N PHE A 38 3.32 -3.32 10.03
CA PHE A 38 3.35 -2.23 9.07
C PHE A 38 2.35 -1.15 9.45
N GLU A 39 2.80 0.10 9.43
CA GLU A 39 1.98 1.29 9.64
C GLU A 39 1.98 2.17 8.39
N MET A 40 0.83 2.77 8.10
CA MET A 40 0.71 3.69 6.96
C MET A 40 1.54 4.96 7.23
N PRO A 41 2.25 5.47 6.22
CA PRO A 41 3.12 6.62 6.42
C PRO A 41 2.30 7.89 6.70
N GLY A 42 2.54 8.55 7.83
CA GLY A 42 1.88 9.81 8.19
C GLY A 42 2.25 11.01 7.30
N ARG A 43 3.26 10.86 6.43
CA ARG A 43 3.66 11.85 5.43
C ARG A 43 3.77 11.21 4.06
N CYS A 44 3.31 11.93 3.05
CA CYS A 44 3.35 11.48 1.67
C CYS A 44 4.81 11.26 1.22
N PRO A 45 5.18 10.06 0.76
CA PRO A 45 6.54 9.78 0.30
C PRO A 45 6.92 10.53 -0.97
N SER A 46 5.95 11.11 -1.70
CA SER A 46 6.20 11.89 -2.91
C SER A 46 6.38 13.39 -2.67
N CYS A 47 5.76 13.97 -1.65
CA CYS A 47 5.75 15.43 -1.46
C CYS A 47 5.86 15.92 -0.01
N GLY A 48 5.95 15.02 0.97
CA GLY A 48 6.12 15.35 2.38
C GLY A 48 4.88 15.88 3.13
N ALA A 49 3.79 16.17 2.42
CA ALA A 49 2.52 16.59 3.02
C ALA A 49 1.97 15.54 4.00
N GLU A 50 1.35 15.98 5.10
CA GLU A 50 0.69 15.10 6.06
C GLU A 50 -0.47 14.35 5.38
N THR A 51 -0.55 13.03 5.59
CA THR A 51 -1.59 12.19 5.00
C THR A 51 -2.89 12.29 5.77
N VAL A 52 -4.01 12.11 5.07
CA VAL A 52 -5.34 12.09 5.67
C VAL A 52 -5.95 10.71 5.49
N SER A 53 -6.59 10.19 6.55
CA SER A 53 -7.31 8.92 6.51
C SER A 53 -8.80 9.16 6.26
N ARG A 54 -9.40 8.37 5.36
CA ARG A 54 -10.85 8.32 5.11
C ARG A 54 -11.29 6.86 5.01
N GLY A 55 -11.81 6.33 6.11
CA GLY A 55 -12.17 4.92 6.20
C GLY A 55 -10.93 4.03 6.03
N PRO A 56 -10.92 3.07 5.10
CA PRO A 56 -9.77 2.17 4.88
C PRO A 56 -8.66 2.77 4.01
N LEU A 57 -8.74 4.06 3.64
CA LEU A 57 -7.83 4.70 2.71
C LEU A 57 -7.04 5.82 3.38
N ASP A 58 -5.73 5.81 3.23
CA ASP A 58 -4.86 6.96 3.49
C ASP A 58 -4.47 7.60 2.16
N PHE A 59 -4.61 8.92 2.07
CA PHE A 59 -4.32 9.66 0.85
C PHE A 59 -3.60 10.98 1.14
N CYS A 60 -2.84 11.43 0.15
CA CYS A 60 -2.17 12.72 0.19
C CYS A 60 -3.19 13.84 -0.17
N PRO A 61 -3.42 14.85 0.70
CA PRO A 61 -4.38 15.91 0.43
C PRO A 61 -3.83 16.99 -0.51
N ASN A 62 -2.52 17.02 -0.76
CA ASN A 62 -1.85 18.00 -1.64
C ASN A 62 -2.17 17.72 -3.12
N ALA A 63 -3.40 18.02 -3.52
CA ALA A 63 -3.91 17.68 -4.83
C ALA A 63 -3.07 18.30 -5.94
N LEU A 64 -2.88 19.62 -5.93
CA LEU A 64 -2.23 20.32 -7.04
C LEU A 64 -0.70 20.27 -6.97
N GLY A 65 -0.11 20.17 -5.78
CA GLY A 65 1.34 20.23 -5.59
C GLY A 65 2.04 18.87 -5.51
N CYS A 66 1.34 17.75 -5.39
CA CYS A 66 1.96 16.43 -5.28
C CYS A 66 2.42 15.91 -6.66
N PRO A 67 3.73 15.67 -6.89
CA PRO A 67 4.23 15.20 -8.18
C PRO A 67 3.63 13.87 -8.63
N ALA A 68 3.43 12.92 -7.70
CA ALA A 68 2.81 11.64 -8.01
C ALA A 68 1.35 11.80 -8.48
N GLN A 69 0.57 12.68 -7.84
CA GLN A 69 -0.81 12.93 -8.25
C GLN A 69 -0.90 13.68 -9.57
N LEU A 70 -0.01 14.65 -9.81
CA LEU A 70 0.03 15.37 -11.08
C LEU A 70 0.29 14.41 -12.25
N ARG A 71 1.30 13.54 -12.11
CA ARG A 71 1.59 12.49 -13.11
C ARG A 71 0.38 11.57 -13.31
N GLY A 72 -0.22 11.10 -12.22
CA GLY A 72 -1.41 10.25 -12.27
C GLY A 72 -2.61 10.91 -12.97
N ARG A 73 -2.86 12.21 -12.74
CA ARG A 73 -3.95 12.95 -13.40
C ARG A 73 -3.71 13.12 -14.89
N ILE A 74 -2.50 13.45 -15.30
CA ILE A 74 -2.16 13.57 -16.73
C ILE A 74 -2.31 12.22 -17.42
N GLN A 75 -1.80 11.15 -16.79
CA GLN A 75 -1.97 9.77 -17.28
C GLN A 75 -3.44 9.39 -17.40
N HIS A 76 -4.25 9.70 -16.40
CA HIS A 76 -5.69 9.43 -16.43
C HIS A 76 -6.40 10.23 -17.54
N PHE A 77 -6.09 11.53 -17.66
CA PHE A 77 -6.66 12.38 -18.71
C PHE A 77 -6.33 11.88 -20.12
N ALA A 78 -5.10 11.38 -20.33
CA ALA A 78 -4.65 10.83 -21.61
C ALA A 78 -4.98 9.34 -21.81
N SER A 79 -5.61 8.68 -20.83
CA SER A 79 -5.98 7.27 -20.95
C SER A 79 -7.17 7.08 -21.90
N ARG A 80 -7.25 5.90 -22.53
CA ARG A 80 -8.32 5.51 -23.45
C ARG A 80 -9.62 5.15 -22.73
#